data_AF-A0A7K1A036-F1
#
_entry.id   AF-A0A7K1A036-F1
#
_cell.length_a   1.000
_cell.length_b   1.000
_cell.length_c   1.000
_cell.angle_alpha   90.00
_cell.angle_beta   90.00
_cell.angle_gamma   90.00
#
_symmetry.space_group_name_H-M   'P 1'
#
loop_
_entity.id
_entity.type
_entity.pdbx_description
1 polymer ?
#
loop_
_entity_poly.entity_id
_entity_poly.type
_entity_poly.pdbx_seq_one_letter_code
_entity_poly.pdbx_strand_id
1 'polypeptide(L)'
;MKALRVALALSAVALASTPFAAGAEPSSRAGDDLQRMKVGSLAEAWYVTSPVSTGDAGVADPGSLLDLTCTLPTGCIGSPVPLDTVLASETGLHVIYALGSTLADSFLLPNLTDIPFGAEDVGGTLRLPVNTAVESANANLEAATLQACLVTGLIVDGVRAGATGSPTFDCAKVAVPAKYDAETSVFTIDLGPFLKDWAPGDLAPGLALVPADDSDPLSVWHVNLSGSDAEDGAVPTWRITYRPGSPVDPVVPVDPIDEGGSAPSGGSAGAGGIDLGSPVVPIDEPVAGDPEVGAPDTAPTTSATVAAPPLQLLNKAWYRYPGVAFLPIVLFAAVAFAGRALTSPLPRRRTGPV
;
A
#
# COMPACT_ATOMS: atom_id res chain seq x y z
N MET A 1 -3.76 54.45 10.17
CA MET A 1 -3.91 54.96 8.79
C MET A 1 -2.53 55.06 8.15
N LYS A 2 -2.08 54.01 7.44
CA LYS A 2 -0.80 54.00 6.70
C LYS A 2 -1.10 53.61 5.26
N ALA A 3 -0.55 54.40 4.35
CA ALA A 3 -0.99 54.57 2.99
C ALA A 3 -0.65 53.37 2.09
N LEU A 4 -1.64 53.08 1.24
CA LEU A 4 -1.68 52.19 0.11
C LEU A 4 -0.68 52.65 -0.98
N ARG A 5 0.16 51.75 -1.50
CA ARG A 5 0.89 51.95 -2.77
C ARG A 5 0.62 50.74 -3.66
N VAL A 6 -0.27 50.93 -4.64
CA VAL A 6 -0.53 50.01 -5.74
C VAL A 6 0.44 50.34 -6.86
N ALA A 7 1.26 49.37 -7.26
CA ALA A 7 2.09 49.45 -8.46
C ALA A 7 1.42 48.62 -9.57
N LEU A 8 0.92 49.32 -10.58
CA LEU A 8 0.35 48.75 -11.80
C LEU A 8 1.52 48.41 -12.75
N ALA A 9 1.71 47.14 -13.09
CA ALA A 9 2.64 46.73 -14.14
C ALA A 9 1.83 46.25 -15.36
N LEU A 10 1.79 47.11 -16.39
CA LEU A 10 1.37 46.73 -17.74
C LEU A 10 2.51 45.91 -18.39
N SER A 11 2.24 44.64 -18.73
CA SER A 11 3.07 43.89 -19.67
C SER A 11 2.34 43.76 -21.01
N ALA A 12 3.02 44.23 -22.05
CA ALA A 12 2.55 44.27 -23.42
C ALA A 12 2.54 42.87 -24.06
N VAL A 13 1.43 42.56 -24.74
CA VAL A 13 1.25 41.38 -25.60
C VAL A 13 1.84 41.69 -26.98
N ALA A 14 2.85 40.94 -27.40
CA ALA A 14 3.34 40.95 -28.78
C ALA A 14 2.76 39.75 -29.53
N LEU A 15 1.81 40.02 -30.43
CA LEU A 15 1.27 39.06 -31.40
C LEU A 15 2.26 38.94 -32.58
N ALA A 16 2.93 37.80 -32.69
CA ALA A 16 3.64 37.40 -33.90
C ALA A 16 2.83 36.30 -34.59
N SER A 17 2.21 36.65 -35.72
CA SER A 17 1.49 35.73 -36.61
C SER A 17 2.47 35.14 -37.63
N THR A 18 2.69 33.83 -37.59
CA THR A 18 3.40 33.07 -38.63
C THR A 18 2.41 32.29 -39.50
N PRO A 19 2.61 32.22 -40.83
CA PRO A 19 1.74 31.48 -41.73
C PRO A 19 2.04 29.97 -41.69
N PHE A 20 0.98 29.17 -41.53
CA PHE A 20 1.00 27.72 -41.66
C PHE A 20 1.17 27.32 -43.14
N ALA A 21 2.29 26.68 -43.47
CA ALA A 21 2.45 25.92 -44.70
C ALA A 21 2.11 24.45 -44.41
N ALA A 22 1.06 23.94 -45.05
CA ALA A 22 0.66 22.54 -44.99
C ALA A 22 1.59 21.69 -45.86
N GLY A 23 2.66 21.17 -45.25
CA GLY A 23 3.47 20.08 -45.80
C GLY A 23 3.12 18.78 -45.06
N ALA A 24 2.54 17.82 -45.77
CA ALA A 24 2.38 16.46 -45.26
C ALA A 24 3.75 15.76 -45.27
N GLU A 25 4.44 15.77 -44.14
CA GLU A 25 5.63 14.97 -43.91
C GLU A 25 5.24 13.52 -43.59
N PRO A 26 6.00 12.51 -44.08
CA PRO A 26 5.76 11.12 -43.76
C PRO A 26 6.03 10.85 -42.27
N SER A 27 4.97 10.53 -41.54
CA SER A 27 4.98 10.15 -40.12
C SER A 27 5.61 8.75 -39.93
N SER A 28 6.93 8.69 -39.89
CA SER A 28 7.67 7.55 -39.35
C SER A 28 8.88 8.03 -38.54
N ARG A 29 8.63 8.84 -37.51
CA ARG A 29 9.57 8.91 -36.39
C ARG A 29 9.19 7.79 -35.45
N ALA A 30 10.11 6.84 -35.25
CA ALA A 30 10.19 6.04 -34.04
C ALA A 30 10.40 7.01 -32.86
N GLY A 31 9.34 7.72 -32.50
CA GLY A 31 9.28 8.59 -31.34
C GLY A 31 8.99 7.75 -30.12
N ASP A 32 9.52 8.17 -28.98
CA ASP A 32 9.21 7.64 -27.66
C ASP A 32 7.69 7.49 -27.44
N ASP A 33 7.13 6.31 -27.77
CA ASP A 33 5.73 5.97 -27.54
C ASP A 33 5.50 5.68 -26.04
N LEU A 34 5.65 6.72 -25.23
CA LEU A 34 5.30 6.67 -23.82
C LEU A 34 3.78 6.60 -23.69
N GLN A 35 3.30 5.53 -23.06
CA GLN A 35 1.90 5.37 -22.70
C GLN A 35 1.69 5.89 -21.28
N ARG A 36 0.47 6.38 -21.00
CA ARG A 36 0.06 6.84 -19.66
C ARG A 36 -1.17 6.08 -19.22
N MET A 37 -1.13 5.50 -18.03
CA MET A 37 -2.24 4.76 -17.42
C MET A 37 -2.59 5.35 -16.07
N LYS A 38 -3.89 5.42 -15.78
CA LYS A 38 -4.38 5.69 -14.42
C LYS A 38 -4.56 4.35 -13.72
N VAL A 39 -3.97 4.19 -12.54
CA VAL A 39 -4.19 3.01 -11.70
C VAL A 39 -4.77 3.41 -10.35
N GLY A 40 -5.45 2.47 -9.69
CA GLY A 40 -5.96 2.63 -8.32
C GLY A 40 -4.94 2.20 -7.28
N SER A 41 -5.30 2.35 -6.00
CA SER A 41 -4.58 1.69 -4.90
C SER A 41 -5.07 0.25 -4.75
N LEU A 42 -4.16 -0.69 -4.53
CA LEU A 42 -4.43 -2.08 -4.15
C LEU A 42 -4.60 -2.25 -2.64
N ALA A 43 -3.87 -1.45 -1.86
CA ALA A 43 -3.98 -1.43 -0.41
C ALA A 43 -3.72 -0.03 0.15
N GLU A 44 -4.44 0.32 1.21
CA GLU A 44 -4.30 1.58 1.93
C GLU A 44 -4.39 1.33 3.44
N ALA A 45 -3.50 1.97 4.20
CA ALA A 45 -3.45 1.80 5.65
C ALA A 45 -2.84 3.01 6.33
N TRP A 46 -3.13 3.21 7.61
CA TRP A 46 -2.39 4.16 8.45
C TRP A 46 -2.20 3.63 9.87
N TYR A 47 -1.09 4.04 10.47
CA TYR A 47 -0.60 3.52 11.75
C TYR A 47 -0.21 4.66 12.66
N VAL A 48 -0.42 4.46 13.96
CA VAL A 48 0.08 5.35 15.00
C VAL A 48 1.50 4.91 15.35
N THR A 49 2.49 5.80 15.24
CA THR A 49 3.92 5.41 15.31
C THR A 49 4.55 5.60 16.67
N SER A 50 4.05 6.54 17.47
CA SER A 50 4.44 6.68 18.86
C SER A 50 3.55 5.80 19.72
N PRO A 51 4.09 4.90 20.58
CA PRO A 51 3.27 4.25 21.57
C PRO A 51 2.70 5.36 22.45
N VAL A 52 1.40 5.62 22.29
CA VAL A 52 0.61 6.31 23.30
C VAL A 52 0.84 5.48 24.55
N SER A 53 1.74 5.92 25.43
CA SER A 53 2.02 5.21 26.66
C SER A 53 0.73 5.28 27.47
N THR A 54 -0.14 4.30 27.30
CA THR A 54 -1.30 4.08 28.14
C THR A 54 -0.72 3.81 29.52
N GLY A 55 -0.53 4.88 30.30
CA GLY A 55 0.05 4.81 31.63
C GLY A 55 -0.67 3.74 32.44
N ASP A 56 0.11 2.98 33.21
CA ASP A 56 -0.29 1.86 34.06
C ASP A 56 -1.78 1.89 34.46
N ALA A 57 -2.55 0.92 33.94
CA ALA A 57 -3.84 0.32 34.35
C ALA A 57 -4.71 0.96 35.46
N GLY A 58 -4.70 2.28 35.61
CA GLY A 58 -5.36 3.03 36.66
C GLY A 58 -5.92 4.32 36.08
N VAL A 59 -6.82 4.17 35.11
CA VAL A 59 -7.60 5.25 34.49
C VAL A 59 -6.71 6.32 33.83
N ALA A 60 -5.97 5.93 32.81
CA ALA A 60 -5.43 6.89 31.86
C ALA A 60 -6.57 7.33 30.92
N ASP A 61 -6.93 8.60 31.01
CA ASP A 61 -7.86 9.25 30.09
C ASP A 61 -7.21 9.27 28.69
N PRO A 62 -7.79 8.63 27.66
CA PRO A 62 -7.22 8.60 26.31
C PRO A 62 -7.03 9.99 25.68
N GLY A 63 -7.57 11.06 26.29
CA GLY A 63 -7.33 12.44 25.89
C GLY A 63 -6.00 13.06 26.37
N SER A 64 -5.25 12.44 27.28
CA SER A 64 -4.19 13.17 28.02
C SER A 64 -2.83 13.28 27.32
N LEU A 65 -2.51 12.46 26.31
CA LEU A 65 -1.16 12.42 25.74
C LEU A 65 -0.89 13.43 24.64
N LEU A 66 -1.92 14.04 24.07
CA LEU A 66 -1.81 15.21 23.20
C LEU A 66 -2.80 16.26 23.63
N ASP A 67 -2.83 16.52 24.93
CA ASP A 67 -3.20 17.85 25.42
C ASP A 67 -2.06 18.81 25.00
N LEU A 68 -1.93 19.03 23.70
CA LEU A 68 -1.15 20.11 23.09
C LEU A 68 -1.74 21.48 23.45
N THR A 69 -2.70 21.51 24.38
CA THR A 69 -3.17 22.70 25.07
C THR A 69 -2.04 23.25 25.95
N CYS A 70 -1.23 24.11 25.36
CA CYS A 70 -0.72 25.29 26.07
C CYS A 70 0.37 25.07 27.13
N THR A 71 1.38 24.23 26.89
CA THR A 71 2.60 24.26 27.73
C THR A 71 3.56 25.40 27.40
N LEU A 72 3.32 26.16 26.32
CA LEU A 72 4.10 27.36 26.00
C LEU A 72 3.65 28.57 26.85
N PRO A 73 4.59 29.33 27.47
CA PRO A 73 4.29 30.48 28.33
C PRO A 73 3.46 31.59 27.66
N THR A 74 3.37 31.61 26.34
CA THR A 74 2.75 32.68 25.54
C THR A 74 1.29 32.43 25.16
N GLY A 75 0.68 31.35 25.64
CA GLY A 75 -0.72 31.01 25.33
C GLY A 75 -0.86 30.31 23.98
N CYS A 76 -1.89 29.47 23.86
CA CYS A 76 -2.15 28.67 22.66
C CYS A 76 -2.41 29.55 21.42
N ILE A 77 -1.58 29.37 20.39
CA ILE A 77 -1.88 29.88 19.05
C ILE A 77 -2.63 28.76 18.31
N GLY A 78 -3.95 28.87 18.27
CA GLY A 78 -4.86 27.89 17.66
C GLY A 78 -5.56 27.00 18.69
N SER A 79 -6.85 26.72 18.49
CA SER A 79 -7.55 25.70 19.27
C SER A 79 -6.95 24.33 18.94
N PRO A 80 -6.39 23.62 19.92
CA PRO A 80 -5.90 22.27 19.67
C PRO A 80 -7.09 21.38 19.34
N VAL A 81 -7.02 20.67 18.21
CA VAL A 81 -7.96 19.60 17.91
C VAL A 81 -7.53 18.41 18.76
N PRO A 82 -8.38 17.92 19.67
CA PRO A 82 -7.98 16.82 20.51
C PRO A 82 -7.81 15.55 19.66
N LEU A 83 -6.76 14.78 19.96
CA LEU A 83 -6.33 13.64 19.15
C LEU A 83 -7.41 12.57 19.03
N ASP A 84 -8.26 12.46 20.04
CA ASP A 84 -9.45 11.59 20.01
C ASP A 84 -10.36 11.91 18.82
N THR A 85 -10.52 13.18 18.45
CA THR A 85 -11.28 13.64 17.29
C THR A 85 -10.57 13.25 15.99
N VAL A 86 -9.24 13.38 15.97
CA VAL A 86 -8.40 12.98 14.84
C VAL A 86 -8.41 11.45 14.64
N LEU A 87 -8.39 10.68 15.73
CA LEU A 87 -8.45 9.21 15.70
C LEU A 87 -9.87 8.69 15.47
N ALA A 88 -10.91 9.48 15.81
CA ALA A 88 -12.31 9.14 15.56
C ALA A 88 -12.68 9.28 14.08
N SER A 89 -11.89 10.03 13.30
CA SER A 89 -11.94 10.00 11.85
C SER A 89 -11.47 8.63 11.37
N GLU A 90 -12.41 7.69 11.22
CA GLU A 90 -12.12 6.36 10.66
C GLU A 90 -11.81 6.42 9.16
N THR A 91 -12.09 7.55 8.51
CA THR A 91 -11.97 7.73 7.06
C THR A 91 -10.67 8.45 6.67
N GLY A 92 -10.03 7.94 5.62
CA GLY A 92 -8.83 8.54 5.05
C GLY A 92 -7.50 8.02 5.58
N LEU A 93 -6.47 8.76 5.22
CA LEU A 93 -5.06 8.48 5.43
C LEU A 93 -4.47 9.63 6.23
N HIS A 94 -3.95 9.32 7.41
CA HIS A 94 -3.46 10.31 8.36
C HIS A 94 -1.93 10.40 8.32
N VAL A 95 -1.42 11.61 8.25
CA VAL A 95 -0.03 11.93 8.60
C VAL A 95 -0.04 13.04 9.64
N ILE A 96 0.53 12.75 10.80
CA ILE A 96 0.51 13.65 11.96
C ILE A 96 1.94 13.88 12.42
N TYR A 97 2.30 15.16 12.54
CA TYR A 97 3.59 15.58 13.07
C TYR A 97 3.38 16.64 14.15
N ALA A 98 4.04 16.45 15.28
CA ALA A 98 4.02 17.42 16.37
C ALA A 98 5.36 17.46 17.09
N LEU A 99 5.93 18.65 17.20
CA LEU A 99 7.07 18.95 18.08
C LEU A 99 8.26 18.00 17.86
N GLY A 100 8.63 17.77 16.60
CA GLY A 100 9.78 16.92 16.26
C GLY A 100 9.45 15.43 16.16
N SER A 101 8.21 15.04 16.44
CA SER A 101 7.80 13.63 16.48
C SER A 101 6.72 13.32 15.46
N THR A 102 6.90 12.21 14.77
CA THR A 102 5.85 11.58 13.96
C THR A 102 4.90 10.84 14.89
N LEU A 103 3.61 11.08 14.71
CA LEU A 103 2.55 10.47 15.52
C LEU A 103 1.70 9.49 14.71
N ALA A 104 1.53 9.75 13.42
CA ALA A 104 0.88 8.82 12.50
C ALA A 104 1.50 8.92 11.10
N ASP A 105 1.57 7.76 10.44
CA ASP A 105 2.04 7.59 9.07
C ASP A 105 1.02 6.81 8.25
N SER A 106 0.96 7.10 6.94
CA SER A 106 0.08 6.42 5.99
C SER A 106 0.86 5.61 4.98
N PHE A 107 0.22 4.58 4.45
CA PHE A 107 0.83 3.61 3.54
C PHE A 107 -0.13 3.37 2.38
N LEU A 108 0.40 3.39 1.16
CA LEU A 108 -0.36 3.07 -0.03
C LEU A 108 0.41 2.09 -0.92
N LEU A 109 -0.30 1.13 -1.50
CA LEU A 109 0.21 0.21 -2.49
C LEU A 109 -0.54 0.45 -3.81
N PRO A 110 0.12 0.82 -4.91
CA PRO A 110 -0.55 0.96 -6.20
C PRO A 110 -0.94 -0.41 -6.78
N ASN A 111 -2.05 -0.45 -7.52
CA ASN A 111 -2.42 -1.61 -8.32
C ASN A 111 -1.71 -1.54 -9.69
N LEU A 112 -0.62 -2.30 -9.86
CA LEU A 112 0.16 -2.33 -11.09
C LEU A 112 -0.22 -3.49 -12.03
N THR A 113 -1.30 -4.25 -11.74
CA THR A 113 -1.66 -5.43 -12.54
C THR A 113 -2.01 -5.13 -13.99
N ASP A 114 -2.43 -3.90 -14.27
CA ASP A 114 -2.85 -3.47 -15.60
C ASP A 114 -1.67 -2.99 -16.47
N ILE A 115 -0.48 -2.84 -15.89
CA ILE A 115 0.73 -2.49 -16.65
C ILE A 115 1.16 -3.72 -17.46
N PRO A 116 1.30 -3.61 -18.80
CA PRO A 116 1.71 -4.73 -19.64
C PRO A 116 3.02 -5.35 -19.18
N PHE A 117 3.09 -6.68 -19.18
CA PHE A 117 4.33 -7.37 -18.86
C PHE A 117 5.46 -6.95 -19.81
N GLY A 118 6.66 -6.72 -19.25
CA GLY A 118 7.82 -6.27 -20.01
C GLY A 118 7.81 -4.78 -20.35
N ALA A 119 6.82 -4.00 -19.89
CA ALA A 119 6.90 -2.55 -19.93
C ALA A 119 8.12 -2.04 -19.14
N GLU A 120 8.82 -1.07 -19.70
CA GLU A 120 9.83 -0.32 -18.99
C GLU A 120 9.15 0.90 -18.37
N ASP A 121 9.07 0.94 -17.04
CA ASP A 121 8.48 2.07 -16.33
C ASP A 121 9.40 3.28 -16.40
N VAL A 122 8.85 4.40 -16.85
CA VAL A 122 9.64 5.61 -17.16
C VAL A 122 9.40 6.72 -16.14
N GLY A 123 8.22 6.77 -15.53
CA GLY A 123 7.89 7.78 -14.54
C GLY A 123 6.44 7.71 -14.09
N GLY A 124 6.03 8.65 -13.26
CA GLY A 124 4.63 8.74 -12.87
C GLY A 124 4.39 9.84 -11.86
N THR A 125 3.12 10.05 -11.53
CA THR A 125 2.69 10.99 -10.50
C THR A 125 1.60 10.38 -9.66
N LEU A 126 1.71 10.50 -8.34
CA LEU A 126 0.62 10.23 -7.41
C LEU A 126 0.02 11.58 -6.99
N ARG A 127 -1.31 11.71 -7.10
CA ARG A 127 -2.09 12.81 -6.55
C ARG A 127 -2.89 12.33 -5.36
N LEU A 128 -2.74 13.00 -4.23
CA LEU A 128 -3.38 12.72 -2.95
C LEU A 128 -4.26 13.92 -2.57
N PRO A 129 -5.57 13.85 -2.79
CA PRO A 129 -6.49 14.88 -2.32
C PRO A 129 -6.48 14.96 -0.79
N VAL A 130 -6.55 16.17 -0.24
CA VAL A 130 -6.83 16.38 1.18
C VAL A 130 -8.34 16.20 1.40
N ASN A 131 -8.72 15.43 2.42
CA ASN A 131 -10.11 15.26 2.81
C ASN A 131 -10.63 16.58 3.38
N THR A 132 -11.58 17.22 2.70
CA THR A 132 -12.10 18.55 3.08
C THR A 132 -13.30 18.49 4.02
N ALA A 133 -13.74 17.31 4.43
CA ALA A 133 -14.82 17.14 5.39
C ALA A 133 -14.44 17.80 6.74
N VAL A 134 -15.44 18.30 7.48
CA VAL A 134 -15.17 19.07 8.71
C VAL A 134 -14.56 18.19 9.81
N GLU A 135 -14.94 16.92 9.82
CA GLU A 135 -14.45 15.86 10.70
C GLU A 135 -13.03 15.40 10.37
N SER A 136 -12.46 15.76 9.21
CA SER A 136 -11.12 15.33 8.82
C SER A 136 -10.01 15.94 9.68
N ALA A 137 -10.35 16.98 10.45
CA ALA A 137 -9.49 17.57 11.48
C ALA A 137 -8.14 18.11 10.98
N ASN A 138 -8.01 18.39 9.68
CA ASN A 138 -6.78 18.96 9.11
C ASN A 138 -6.31 20.20 9.89
N ALA A 139 -5.00 20.26 10.15
CA ALA A 139 -4.37 21.35 10.87
C ALA A 139 -3.11 21.82 10.15
N ASN A 140 -3.04 23.14 9.87
CA ASN A 140 -1.84 23.82 9.37
C ASN A 140 -1.24 23.21 8.09
N LEU A 141 -2.11 22.97 7.08
CA LEU A 141 -1.74 22.34 5.80
C LEU A 141 -0.60 23.05 5.07
N GLU A 142 -0.53 24.38 5.15
CA GLU A 142 0.53 25.16 4.50
C GLU A 142 1.92 24.93 5.12
N ALA A 143 1.98 24.55 6.41
CA ALA A 143 3.22 24.20 7.09
C ALA A 143 3.55 22.71 7.00
N ALA A 144 2.63 21.89 6.46
CA ALA A 144 2.82 20.45 6.38
C ALA A 144 3.87 20.09 5.32
N THR A 145 4.96 19.49 5.77
CA THR A 145 6.06 18.99 4.94
C THR A 145 5.98 17.47 4.88
N LEU A 146 5.37 16.95 3.81
CA LEU A 146 5.21 15.51 3.56
C LEU A 146 6.28 15.00 2.60
N GLN A 147 6.73 13.76 2.81
CA GLN A 147 7.52 13.02 1.82
C GLN A 147 6.98 11.59 1.68
N ALA A 148 7.22 11.01 0.51
CA ALA A 148 7.01 9.60 0.26
C ALA A 148 8.33 8.83 0.43
N CYS A 149 8.28 7.67 1.06
CA CYS A 149 9.40 6.75 1.21
C CYS A 149 9.08 5.35 0.69
N LEU A 150 10.10 4.60 0.25
CA LEU A 150 9.90 3.26 -0.27
C LEU A 150 9.51 2.29 0.84
N VAL A 151 8.37 1.63 0.70
CA VAL A 151 7.94 0.57 1.62
C VAL A 151 8.62 -0.74 1.23
N THR A 152 9.15 -1.43 2.23
CA THR A 152 9.80 -2.75 2.10
C THR A 152 9.06 -3.85 2.87
N GLY A 153 8.12 -3.46 3.73
CA GLY A 153 7.25 -4.35 4.50
C GLY A 153 5.90 -4.60 3.84
N LEU A 154 5.17 -5.59 4.33
CA LEU A 154 3.80 -5.87 3.87
C LEU A 154 2.85 -4.77 4.35
N ILE A 155 2.10 -4.18 3.43
CA ILE A 155 0.96 -3.32 3.74
C ILE A 155 -0.28 -4.19 3.86
N VAL A 156 -0.97 -4.12 5.00
CA VAL A 156 -2.26 -4.79 5.21
C VAL A 156 -3.36 -3.76 4.92
N ASP A 157 -4.17 -4.04 3.89
CA ASP A 157 -5.24 -3.15 3.47
C ASP A 157 -6.28 -2.91 4.56
N GLY A 158 -6.81 -1.69 4.63
CA GLY A 158 -7.90 -1.28 5.52
C GLY A 158 -7.51 -1.10 6.98
N VAL A 159 -6.22 -1.15 7.33
CA VAL A 159 -5.78 -0.86 8.70
C VAL A 159 -5.97 0.63 8.99
N ARG A 160 -6.87 0.93 9.94
CA ARG A 160 -7.13 2.28 10.45
C ARG A 160 -6.62 2.36 11.89
N ALA A 161 -5.74 3.31 12.17
CA ALA A 161 -5.12 3.48 13.49
C ALA A 161 -4.38 2.23 13.98
N GLY A 162 -3.67 1.53 13.09
CA GLY A 162 -2.95 0.32 13.45
C GLY A 162 -1.95 0.55 14.59
N ALA A 163 -2.16 -0.13 15.72
CA ALA A 163 -1.24 -0.10 16.86
C ALA A 163 -0.18 -1.22 16.79
N THR A 164 -0.39 -2.23 15.94
CA THR A 164 0.61 -3.25 15.63
C THR A 164 1.58 -2.66 14.63
N GLY A 165 2.87 -2.58 14.99
CA GLY A 165 3.93 -1.85 14.30
C GLY A 165 3.76 -1.69 12.78
N SER A 166 3.94 -0.46 12.31
CA SER A 166 3.77 -0.07 10.91
C SER A 166 4.64 -0.90 9.96
N PRO A 167 4.26 -1.01 8.68
CA PRO A 167 5.11 -1.58 7.64
C PRO A 167 6.50 -0.93 7.66
N THR A 168 7.55 -1.70 7.40
CA THR A 168 8.90 -1.16 7.29
C THR A 168 9.03 -0.33 6.01
N PHE A 169 9.70 0.82 6.09
CA PHE A 169 10.00 1.70 4.97
C PHE A 169 11.42 2.25 5.08
N ASP A 170 11.98 2.71 3.97
CA ASP A 170 13.36 3.20 3.87
C ASP A 170 13.43 4.50 3.08
N CYS A 171 13.39 5.63 3.81
CA CYS A 171 13.57 6.97 3.24
C CYS A 171 15.02 7.24 2.79
N ALA A 172 16.01 6.52 3.34
CA ALA A 172 17.41 6.69 2.94
C ALA A 172 17.67 6.09 1.55
N LYS A 173 16.91 5.05 1.16
CA LYS A 173 16.96 4.46 -0.17
C LYS A 173 16.25 5.32 -1.21
N VAL A 174 14.97 5.66 -0.97
CA VAL A 174 14.20 6.57 -1.84
C VAL A 174 13.31 7.44 -0.96
N ALA A 175 13.50 8.75 -1.05
CA ALA A 175 12.60 9.75 -0.50
C ALA A 175 12.26 10.79 -1.57
N VAL A 176 10.97 11.11 -1.70
CA VAL A 176 10.49 12.14 -2.63
C VAL A 176 9.55 13.09 -1.90
N PRO A 177 9.85 14.40 -1.84
CA PRO A 177 8.98 15.35 -1.18
C PRO A 177 7.66 15.49 -1.95
N ALA A 178 6.55 15.53 -1.21
CA ALA A 178 5.25 15.85 -1.76
C ALA A 178 5.11 17.36 -1.94
N LYS A 179 4.51 17.79 -3.05
CA LYS A 179 4.21 19.20 -3.32
C LYS A 179 2.76 19.47 -3.01
N TYR A 180 2.49 20.35 -2.06
CA TYR A 180 1.14 20.81 -1.75
C TYR A 180 0.72 21.93 -2.70
N ASP A 181 -0.44 21.77 -3.31
CA ASP A 181 -1.15 22.81 -4.05
C ASP A 181 -2.35 23.29 -3.23
N ALA A 182 -2.25 24.50 -2.68
CA ALA A 182 -3.27 25.09 -1.83
C ALA A 182 -4.55 25.49 -2.60
N GLU A 183 -4.47 25.71 -3.91
CA GLU A 183 -5.67 26.06 -4.72
C GLU A 183 -6.57 24.85 -4.91
N THR A 184 -5.96 23.67 -5.09
CA THR A 184 -6.70 22.41 -5.31
C THR A 184 -6.77 21.51 -4.09
N SER A 185 -6.07 21.85 -3.01
CA SER A 185 -5.89 21.02 -1.81
C SER A 185 -5.40 19.61 -2.15
N VAL A 186 -4.38 19.51 -3.01
CA VAL A 186 -3.81 18.23 -3.46
C VAL A 186 -2.31 18.19 -3.20
N PHE A 187 -1.85 17.08 -2.61
CA PHE A 187 -0.43 16.73 -2.60
C PHE A 187 -0.06 15.94 -3.86
N THR A 188 1.05 16.29 -4.49
CA THR A 188 1.58 15.58 -5.67
C THR A 188 2.96 15.03 -5.40
N ILE A 189 3.19 13.75 -5.73
CA ILE A 189 4.46 13.05 -5.58
C ILE A 189 4.92 12.56 -6.96
N ASP A 190 6.20 12.75 -7.27
CA ASP A 190 6.83 12.15 -8.46
C ASP A 190 7.19 10.68 -8.16
N LEU A 191 6.69 9.77 -8.99
CA LEU A 191 6.88 8.33 -8.83
C LEU A 191 8.14 7.81 -9.52
N GLY A 192 8.78 8.61 -10.38
CA GLY A 192 9.96 8.20 -11.15
C GLY A 192 11.08 7.57 -10.30
N PRO A 193 11.42 8.11 -9.13
CA PRO A 193 12.43 7.50 -8.26
C PRO A 193 12.06 6.11 -7.71
N PHE A 194 10.77 5.86 -7.44
CA PHE A 194 10.31 4.59 -6.85
C PHE A 194 10.22 3.45 -7.88
N LEU A 195 9.83 3.78 -9.12
CA LEU A 195 9.59 2.77 -10.17
C LEU A 195 10.81 1.89 -10.48
N LYS A 196 12.02 2.39 -10.24
CA LYS A 196 13.27 1.62 -10.38
C LYS A 196 13.39 0.46 -9.39
N ASP A 197 12.73 0.60 -8.24
CA ASP A 197 12.70 -0.38 -7.16
C ASP A 197 11.42 -1.22 -7.15
N TRP A 198 10.50 -0.99 -8.09
CA TRP A 198 9.22 -1.68 -8.20
C TRP A 198 9.26 -2.80 -9.24
N ALA A 199 10.40 -3.48 -9.34
CA ALA A 199 10.61 -4.47 -10.38
C ALA A 199 9.58 -5.61 -10.29
N PRO A 200 9.17 -6.19 -11.44
CA PRO A 200 8.26 -7.32 -11.47
C PRO A 200 8.76 -8.47 -10.59
N GLY A 201 8.02 -8.79 -9.53
CA GLY A 201 8.34 -9.89 -8.61
C GLY A 201 8.86 -9.47 -7.24
N ASP A 202 9.19 -8.20 -7.03
CA ASP A 202 9.48 -7.68 -5.69
C ASP A 202 8.21 -7.65 -4.84
N LEU A 203 8.37 -8.00 -3.56
CA LEU A 203 7.25 -8.07 -2.63
C LEU A 203 6.81 -6.65 -2.25
N ALA A 204 5.64 -6.26 -2.75
CA ALA A 204 4.83 -5.10 -2.34
C ALA A 204 5.54 -3.72 -2.41
N PRO A 205 5.80 -3.21 -3.62
CA PRO A 205 6.31 -1.85 -3.81
C PRO A 205 5.28 -0.78 -3.40
N GLY A 206 5.27 -0.40 -2.12
CA GLY A 206 4.39 0.64 -1.59
C GLY A 206 5.10 1.96 -1.34
N LEU A 207 4.32 2.96 -0.95
CA LEU A 207 4.78 4.26 -0.46
C LEU A 207 4.34 4.45 0.99
N ALA A 208 5.27 4.90 1.83
CA ALA A 208 4.96 5.44 3.14
C ALA A 208 4.90 6.96 3.02
N LEU A 209 3.81 7.57 3.45
CA LEU A 209 3.66 9.01 3.60
C LEU A 209 4.00 9.37 5.04
N VAL A 210 5.11 10.08 5.18
CA VAL A 210 5.68 10.47 6.47
C VAL A 210 6.03 11.96 6.45
N PRO A 211 6.23 12.58 7.63
CA PRO A 211 6.84 13.90 7.71
C PRO A 211 8.22 13.92 7.04
N ALA A 212 8.55 15.01 6.34
CA ALA A 212 9.85 15.19 5.72
C ALA A 212 10.96 15.31 6.76
N ASP A 213 12.18 14.84 6.44
CA ASP A 213 13.31 14.87 7.38
C ASP A 213 13.73 16.29 7.78
N ASP A 214 13.38 17.29 6.96
CA ASP A 214 13.62 18.72 7.18
C ASP A 214 12.42 19.47 7.77
N SER A 215 11.40 18.76 8.26
CA SER A 215 10.27 19.36 8.97
C SER A 215 10.75 20.18 10.17
N ASP A 216 10.19 21.37 10.36
CA ASP A 216 10.53 22.23 11.51
C ASP A 216 10.17 21.49 12.81
N PRO A 217 11.14 21.23 13.71
CA PRO A 217 10.90 20.47 14.94
C PRO A 217 9.94 21.16 15.92
N LEU A 218 9.59 22.42 15.71
CA LEU A 218 8.57 23.12 16.50
C LEU A 218 7.20 23.14 15.82
N SER A 219 7.09 22.64 14.59
CA SER A 219 5.83 22.62 13.87
C SER A 219 4.87 21.57 14.44
N VAL A 220 3.59 21.88 14.25
CA VAL A 220 2.47 21.00 14.56
C VAL A 220 1.52 21.10 13.37
N TRP A 221 1.23 19.96 12.76
CA TRP A 221 0.29 19.86 11.65
C TRP A 221 -0.28 18.45 11.56
N HIS A 222 -1.44 18.36 10.93
CA HIS A 222 -2.12 17.11 10.63
C HIS A 222 -2.71 17.22 9.23
N VAL A 223 -2.41 16.22 8.41
CA VAL A 223 -3.02 16.03 7.10
C VAL A 223 -3.85 14.76 7.13
N ASN A 224 -5.14 14.90 6.85
CA ASN A 224 -6.04 13.81 6.49
C ASN A 224 -6.22 13.83 4.97
N LEU A 225 -5.65 12.84 4.31
CA LEU A 225 -5.76 12.63 2.88
C LEU A 225 -6.94 11.70 2.61
N SER A 226 -7.68 11.98 1.54
CA SER A 226 -8.79 11.12 1.14
C SER A 226 -8.26 9.74 0.74
N GLY A 227 -8.84 8.69 1.31
CA GLY A 227 -8.59 7.30 0.93
C GLY A 227 -9.52 6.85 -0.20
N SER A 228 -9.37 5.60 -0.63
CA SER A 228 -10.23 4.91 -1.57
C SER A 228 -11.68 4.75 -1.10
N ASP A 229 -11.91 4.84 0.21
CA ASP A 229 -13.21 4.78 0.89
C ASP A 229 -13.76 6.16 1.27
N ALA A 230 -13.13 7.25 0.81
CA ALA A 230 -13.58 8.59 1.15
C ALA A 230 -14.98 8.90 0.56
N GLU A 231 -15.87 9.41 1.42
CA GLU A 231 -17.25 9.76 1.04
C GLU A 231 -17.32 10.99 0.11
N ASP A 232 -16.28 11.84 0.12
CA ASP A 232 -16.17 13.02 -0.74
C ASP A 232 -15.92 12.69 -2.23
N GLY A 233 -15.67 11.41 -2.54
CA GLY A 233 -15.39 10.90 -3.88
C GLY A 233 -14.02 11.28 -4.44
N ALA A 234 -13.20 12.00 -3.67
CA ALA A 234 -11.84 12.34 -4.05
C ALA A 234 -10.93 11.18 -3.64
N VAL A 235 -10.45 10.38 -4.59
CA VAL A 235 -9.59 9.22 -4.28
C VAL A 235 -8.16 9.44 -4.75
N PRO A 236 -7.16 8.80 -4.10
CA PRO A 236 -5.78 8.79 -4.57
C PRO A 236 -5.72 8.39 -6.05
N THR A 237 -5.02 9.18 -6.85
CA THR A 237 -4.91 8.96 -8.29
C THR A 237 -3.46 8.78 -8.69
N TRP A 238 -3.14 7.56 -9.11
CA TRP A 238 -1.85 7.18 -9.63
C TRP A 238 -1.86 7.33 -11.15
N ARG A 239 -0.86 8.01 -11.72
CA ARG A 239 -0.62 8.04 -13.16
C ARG A 239 0.76 7.49 -13.45
N ILE A 240 0.84 6.34 -14.09
CA ILE A 240 2.10 5.71 -14.46
C ILE A 240 2.35 5.99 -15.95
N THR A 241 3.59 6.36 -16.26
CA THR A 241 4.09 6.55 -17.62
C THR A 241 5.09 5.43 -17.90
N TYR A 242 4.80 4.62 -18.92
CA TYR A 242 5.60 3.45 -19.26
C TYR A 242 5.86 3.39 -20.76
N ARG A 243 6.96 2.76 -21.13
CA ARG A 243 7.22 2.36 -22.52
C ARG A 243 6.77 0.90 -22.67
N PRO A 244 5.84 0.59 -23.58
CA PRO A 244 5.47 -0.80 -23.82
C PRO A 244 6.69 -1.64 -24.17
N GLY A 245 6.79 -2.83 -23.58
CA GLY A 245 7.82 -3.79 -23.96
C GLY A 245 7.65 -4.22 -25.41
N SER A 246 8.73 -4.73 -26.01
CA SER A 246 8.61 -5.48 -27.26
C SER A 246 7.56 -6.57 -27.07
N PRO A 247 6.62 -6.75 -28.03
CA PRO A 247 5.65 -7.83 -27.96
C PRO A 247 6.39 -9.14 -27.68
N VAL A 248 6.09 -9.77 -26.55
CA VAL A 248 6.58 -11.12 -26.29
C VAL A 248 5.80 -12.00 -27.25
N ASP A 249 6.49 -12.61 -28.22
CA ASP A 249 5.86 -13.60 -29.09
C ASP A 249 5.12 -14.60 -28.20
N PRO A 250 3.81 -14.83 -28.42
CA PRO A 250 3.05 -15.72 -27.58
C PRO A 250 3.80 -17.04 -27.52
N VAL A 251 4.15 -17.47 -26.30
CA VAL A 251 4.75 -18.78 -26.08
C VAL A 251 3.76 -19.77 -26.66
N VAL A 252 4.05 -20.25 -27.87
CA VAL A 252 3.25 -21.30 -28.51
C VAL A 252 3.25 -22.41 -27.49
N PRO A 253 2.07 -22.80 -26.94
CA PRO A 253 2.00 -23.90 -25.99
C PRO A 253 2.78 -25.03 -26.62
N VAL A 254 3.88 -25.45 -25.98
CA VAL A 254 4.62 -26.62 -26.45
C VAL A 254 3.57 -27.71 -26.46
N ASP A 255 3.24 -28.23 -27.65
CA ASP A 255 2.28 -29.32 -27.79
C ASP A 255 2.64 -30.36 -26.74
N PRO A 256 1.66 -30.87 -25.97
CA PRO A 256 1.92 -31.86 -24.94
C PRO A 256 2.80 -32.92 -25.58
N ILE A 257 4.00 -33.09 -25.03
CA ILE A 257 5.01 -34.02 -25.53
C ILE A 257 4.26 -35.31 -25.83
N ASP A 258 4.20 -35.67 -27.11
CA ASP A 258 3.66 -36.94 -27.54
C ASP A 258 4.58 -38.01 -26.96
N GLU A 259 4.21 -38.55 -25.80
CA GLU A 259 4.83 -39.69 -25.11
C GLU A 259 4.63 -40.99 -25.93
N GLY A 260 4.39 -40.91 -27.24
CA GLY A 260 4.34 -42.02 -28.20
C GLY A 260 5.67 -42.76 -28.42
N GLY A 261 6.62 -42.67 -27.48
CA GLY A 261 7.94 -43.29 -27.55
C GLY A 261 8.07 -44.56 -26.73
N SER A 262 7.51 -45.66 -27.23
CA SER A 262 7.95 -47.06 -26.97
C SER A 262 8.23 -47.49 -25.52
N ALA A 263 7.28 -48.20 -24.93
CA ALA A 263 7.50 -49.03 -23.76
C ALA A 263 8.62 -50.07 -24.00
N PRO A 264 9.67 -50.16 -23.15
CA PRO A 264 10.50 -51.35 -23.10
C PRO A 264 9.68 -52.50 -22.50
N SER A 265 9.29 -53.45 -23.36
CA SER A 265 8.81 -54.76 -22.92
C SER A 265 9.93 -55.49 -22.19
N GLY A 266 9.82 -55.67 -20.88
CA GLY A 266 10.71 -56.57 -20.15
C GLY A 266 10.66 -56.49 -18.63
N GLY A 267 9.78 -57.30 -18.02
CA GLY A 267 10.18 -58.08 -16.84
C GLY A 267 9.72 -57.64 -15.44
N SER A 268 8.63 -58.27 -15.01
CA SER A 268 8.50 -58.99 -13.72
C SER A 268 8.35 -58.23 -12.38
N ALA A 269 7.11 -58.29 -11.89
CA ALA A 269 6.67 -58.64 -10.53
C ALA A 269 7.11 -57.77 -9.33
N GLY A 270 6.15 -57.03 -8.79
CA GLY A 270 6.17 -56.50 -7.42
C GLY A 270 4.85 -55.84 -7.06
N ALA A 271 4.02 -56.55 -6.31
CA ALA A 271 2.70 -56.12 -5.87
C ALA A 271 2.75 -54.89 -4.93
N GLY A 272 1.77 -53.99 -5.06
CA GLY A 272 1.55 -52.89 -4.12
C GLY A 272 0.71 -51.78 -4.72
N GLY A 273 -0.58 -52.04 -4.94
CA GLY A 273 -1.52 -51.05 -5.46
C GLY A 273 -1.80 -49.94 -4.44
N ILE A 274 -1.87 -48.71 -4.93
CA ILE A 274 -2.70 -47.66 -4.35
C ILE A 274 -3.39 -46.96 -5.53
N ASP A 275 -4.65 -47.29 -5.72
CA ASP A 275 -5.57 -46.66 -6.66
C ASP A 275 -6.07 -45.35 -6.03
N LEU A 276 -5.66 -44.22 -6.59
CA LEU A 276 -6.22 -42.91 -6.28
C LEU A 276 -7.00 -42.41 -7.50
N GLY A 277 -8.16 -43.03 -7.72
CA GLY A 277 -9.17 -42.53 -8.65
C GLY A 277 -9.53 -41.08 -8.31
N SER A 278 -9.13 -40.16 -9.18
CA SER A 278 -9.66 -38.79 -9.17
C SER A 278 -11.01 -38.80 -9.89
N PRO A 279 -12.09 -38.32 -9.26
CA PRO A 279 -13.36 -38.17 -9.96
C PRO A 279 -13.26 -37.02 -10.97
N VAL A 280 -13.46 -37.34 -12.25
CA VAL A 280 -13.79 -36.36 -13.29
C VAL A 280 -15.15 -35.77 -12.94
N VAL A 281 -15.16 -34.52 -12.50
CA VAL A 281 -16.39 -33.74 -12.31
C VAL A 281 -16.69 -33.05 -13.65
N PRO A 282 -17.78 -33.41 -14.35
CA PRO A 282 -18.22 -32.66 -15.52
C PRO A 282 -18.75 -31.30 -15.05
N ILE A 283 -18.23 -30.23 -15.64
CA ILE A 283 -18.73 -28.87 -15.45
C ILE A 283 -19.85 -28.67 -16.48
N ASP A 284 -21.10 -28.65 -16.01
CA ASP A 284 -22.25 -28.26 -16.81
C ASP A 284 -22.25 -26.74 -17.02
N GLU A 285 -22.44 -26.34 -18.28
CA GLU A 285 -22.63 -24.95 -18.72
C GLU A 285 -23.93 -24.36 -18.14
N PRO A 286 -23.92 -23.13 -17.58
CA PRO A 286 -25.14 -22.48 -17.16
C PRO A 286 -25.92 -21.92 -18.37
N VAL A 287 -27.11 -22.47 -18.56
CA VAL A 287 -28.17 -21.97 -19.45
C VAL A 287 -28.59 -20.56 -19.03
N ALA A 288 -28.54 -19.62 -19.97
CA ALA A 288 -29.12 -18.30 -19.86
C ALA A 288 -30.66 -18.39 -19.86
N GLY A 289 -31.28 -17.89 -18.80
CA GLY A 289 -32.71 -17.65 -18.73
C GLY A 289 -32.99 -16.26 -18.16
N ASP A 290 -33.38 -15.34 -19.03
CA ASP A 290 -34.18 -14.15 -18.73
C ASP A 290 -35.65 -14.62 -18.73
N PRO A 291 -36.54 -14.19 -17.81
CA PRO A 291 -37.24 -12.95 -18.08
C PRO A 291 -37.71 -12.13 -16.85
N GLU A 292 -38.00 -10.87 -17.16
CA GLU A 292 -39.23 -10.15 -16.81
C GLU A 292 -39.18 -9.05 -15.75
N VAL A 293 -39.60 -7.89 -16.24
CA VAL A 293 -39.69 -6.57 -15.63
C VAL A 293 -40.92 -6.48 -14.72
N GLY A 294 -40.71 -6.08 -13.46
CA GLY A 294 -41.77 -5.65 -12.53
C GLY A 294 -41.33 -4.39 -11.77
N ALA A 295 -42.17 -3.36 -11.80
CA ALA A 295 -41.94 -2.02 -11.24
C ALA A 295 -41.69 -2.00 -9.72
N PRO A 296 -40.99 -0.99 -9.16
CA PRO A 296 -40.85 -0.87 -7.71
C PRO A 296 -42.05 -0.14 -7.10
N ASP A 297 -42.76 -0.85 -6.23
CA ASP A 297 -43.70 -0.31 -5.25
C ASP A 297 -42.91 0.10 -3.99
N THR A 298 -43.18 1.29 -3.49
CA THR A 298 -42.52 1.92 -2.32
C THR A 298 -42.83 1.17 -1.02
N ALA A 299 -41.80 0.65 -0.34
CA ALA A 299 -41.89 0.08 1.01
C ALA A 299 -40.67 0.46 1.88
N PRO A 300 -40.82 0.55 3.22
CA PRO A 300 -39.88 1.25 4.10
C PRO A 300 -38.58 0.48 4.34
N THR A 301 -37.47 1.22 4.30
CA THR A 301 -36.12 0.77 4.61
C THR A 301 -36.05 0.22 6.04
N THR A 302 -35.97 -1.10 6.15
CA THR A 302 -35.58 -1.78 7.39
C THR A 302 -34.09 -2.07 7.26
N SER A 303 -33.27 -1.57 8.20
CA SER A 303 -31.83 -1.82 8.22
C SER A 303 -31.55 -3.32 8.27
N ALA A 304 -31.04 -3.87 7.18
CA ALA A 304 -30.54 -5.23 7.14
C ALA A 304 -29.13 -5.24 7.76
N THR A 305 -28.97 -5.93 8.88
CA THR A 305 -27.66 -6.37 9.37
C THR A 305 -27.03 -7.24 8.29
N VAL A 306 -26.05 -6.70 7.57
CA VAL A 306 -25.23 -7.46 6.62
C VAL A 306 -24.40 -8.43 7.44
N ALA A 307 -24.71 -9.72 7.35
CA ALA A 307 -23.87 -10.78 7.88
C ALA A 307 -22.52 -10.72 7.15
N ALA A 308 -21.45 -10.55 7.91
CA ALA A 308 -20.08 -10.55 7.39
C ALA A 308 -19.83 -11.84 6.58
N PRO A 309 -19.29 -11.76 5.35
CA PRO A 309 -18.90 -12.94 4.61
C PRO A 309 -17.79 -13.70 5.37
N PRO A 310 -17.74 -15.04 5.28
CA PRO A 310 -16.70 -15.82 5.93
C PRO A 310 -15.32 -15.41 5.40
N LEU A 311 -14.42 -15.11 6.34
CA LEU A 311 -12.98 -14.86 6.13
C LEU A 311 -12.36 -15.95 5.23
N GLN A 312 -12.24 -15.66 3.94
CA GLN A 312 -11.56 -16.50 2.94
C GLN A 312 -10.23 -15.88 2.49
N LEU A 313 -9.67 -14.93 3.26
CA LEU A 313 -8.47 -14.19 2.88
C LEU A 313 -7.13 -14.80 3.33
N LEU A 314 -7.11 -16.08 3.72
CA LEU A 314 -5.92 -16.70 4.32
C LEU A 314 -5.20 -17.73 3.45
N ASN A 315 -5.45 -17.80 2.14
CA ASN A 315 -5.06 -18.99 1.36
C ASN A 315 -4.15 -18.83 0.14
N LYS A 316 -3.42 -17.72 -0.05
CA LYS A 316 -2.53 -17.63 -1.24
C LYS A 316 -1.11 -17.10 -1.07
N ALA A 317 -0.77 -16.45 0.05
CA ALA A 317 0.59 -15.89 0.23
C ALA A 317 1.53 -16.77 1.10
N TRP A 318 1.02 -17.76 1.84
CA TRP A 318 1.81 -18.48 2.86
C TRP A 318 2.65 -19.66 2.34
N TYR A 319 2.55 -20.01 1.05
CA TYR A 319 3.22 -21.20 0.49
C TYR A 319 4.57 -20.96 -0.19
N ARG A 320 5.10 -19.73 -0.21
CA ARG A 320 6.32 -19.45 -0.98
C ARG A 320 7.60 -20.05 -0.36
N TYR A 321 7.56 -20.43 0.92
CA TYR A 321 8.65 -21.15 1.61
C TYR A 321 8.10 -22.16 2.62
N PRO A 322 7.69 -23.38 2.20
CA PRO A 322 7.13 -24.38 3.11
C PRO A 322 8.09 -24.75 4.25
N GLY A 323 9.41 -24.55 4.07
CA GLY A 323 10.41 -24.79 5.11
C GLY A 323 10.38 -23.82 6.30
N VAL A 324 9.94 -22.57 6.11
CA VAL A 324 9.97 -21.55 7.19
C VAL A 324 8.93 -21.85 8.26
N ALA A 325 7.79 -22.45 7.89
CA ALA A 325 6.76 -22.89 8.84
C ALA A 325 7.27 -23.94 9.84
N PHE A 326 8.28 -24.73 9.46
CA PHE A 326 8.87 -25.74 10.33
C PHE A 326 10.05 -25.23 11.18
N LEU A 327 10.54 -24.01 10.92
CA LEU A 327 11.66 -23.43 11.67
C LEU A 327 11.45 -23.46 13.19
N PRO A 328 10.30 -23.02 13.77
CA PRO A 328 10.11 -23.07 15.22
C PRO A 328 10.13 -24.50 15.77
N ILE A 329 9.62 -25.49 15.02
CA ILE A 329 9.62 -26.89 15.43
C ILE A 329 11.04 -27.47 15.44
N VAL A 330 11.83 -27.17 14.40
CA VAL A 330 13.25 -27.59 14.32
C VAL A 330 14.07 -26.97 15.45
N LEU A 331 13.85 -25.69 15.75
CA LEU A 331 14.55 -24.98 16.82
C LEU A 331 14.19 -25.58 18.19
N PHE A 332 12.92 -25.91 18.42
CA PHE A 332 12.47 -26.57 19.65
C PHE A 332 13.08 -27.99 19.80
N ALA A 333 13.13 -28.77 18.72
CA ALA A 333 13.74 -30.09 18.71
C ALA A 333 15.26 -30.03 19.00
N ALA A 334 15.96 -29.02 18.46
CA ALA A 334 17.39 -28.80 18.73
C ALA A 334 17.65 -28.47 20.20
N VAL A 335 16.83 -27.60 20.80
CA VAL A 335 16.93 -27.25 22.24
C VAL A 335 16.66 -28.47 23.11
N ALA A 336 15.62 -29.26 22.80
CA ALA A 336 15.31 -30.48 23.52
C ALA A 336 16.44 -31.53 23.43
N PHE A 337 17.04 -31.69 22.25
CA PHE A 337 18.18 -32.58 22.04
C PHE A 337 19.41 -32.14 22.85
N ALA A 338 19.75 -30.85 22.82
CA ALA A 338 20.86 -30.29 23.59
C ALA A 338 20.65 -30.46 25.10
N GLY A 339 19.44 -30.20 25.59
CA GLY A 339 19.07 -30.45 27.00
C GLY A 339 19.25 -31.92 27.40
N ARG A 340 18.86 -32.85 26.53
CA ARG A 340 19.06 -34.29 26.77
C ARG A 340 20.54 -34.69 26.72
N ALA A 341 21.31 -34.15 25.80
CA ALA A 341 22.75 -34.44 25.69
C ALA A 341 23.51 -33.99 26.94
N LEU A 342 23.17 -32.83 27.51
CA LEU A 342 23.80 -32.29 28.72
C LEU A 342 23.38 -33.01 30.02
N THR A 343 22.20 -33.64 30.04
CA THR A 343 21.68 -34.35 31.22
C THR A 343 21.90 -35.86 31.17
N SER A 344 22.46 -36.38 30.07
CA SER A 344 22.74 -37.81 29.95
C SER A 344 23.84 -38.21 30.94
N PRO A 345 23.61 -39.22 31.80
CA PRO A 345 24.61 -39.65 32.76
C PRO A 345 25.85 -40.15 32.02
N LEU A 346 27.02 -39.64 32.42
CA LEU A 346 28.30 -40.10 31.87
C LEU A 346 28.38 -41.62 32.04
N PRO A 347 28.76 -42.38 30.98
CA PRO A 347 28.85 -43.82 31.05
C PRO A 347 29.80 -44.19 32.19
N ARG A 348 29.24 -44.85 33.23
CA ARG A 348 30.04 -45.33 34.36
C ARG A 348 31.12 -46.24 33.80
N ARG A 349 32.37 -45.80 33.92
CA ARG A 349 33.54 -46.58 33.55
C ARG A 349 33.48 -47.88 34.34
N ARG A 350 33.18 -49.00 33.67
CA ARG A 350 33.22 -50.34 34.27
C ARG A 350 34.66 -50.57 34.74
N THR A 351 34.89 -50.40 36.03
CA THR A 351 36.06 -50.96 36.69
C THR A 351 35.84 -52.46 36.74
N GLY A 352 36.57 -53.20 35.91
CA GLY A 352 36.59 -54.66 35.96
C GLY A 352 37.20 -55.14 37.29
N PRO A 353 36.86 -56.36 37.72
CA PRO A 353 37.43 -56.96 38.93
C PRO A 353 38.93 -57.22 38.73
N VAL A 354 39.72 -56.85 39.74
CA VAL A 354 41.13 -57.23 39.90
C VAL A 354 41.19 -58.58 40.60
#